data_AF-A0A6N7B0Z8-F1
#
_entry.id   AF-A0A6N7B0Z8-F1
#
_cell.length_a   1.000
_cell.length_b   1.000
_cell.length_c   1.000
_cell.angle_alpha   90.00
_cell.angle_beta   90.00
_cell.angle_gamma   90.00
#
_symmetry.space_group_name_H-M   'P 1'
#
loop_
_entity.id
_entity.type
_entity.pdbx_description
1 polymer ?
#
loop_
_entity_poly.entity_id
_entity_poly.type
_entity_poly.pdbx_seq_one_letter_code
_entity_poly.pdbx_strand_id
1 'polypeptide(L)'
;MNSHITEATYYTKSVGIALLATFAAYVINKVSHNSKTRVVNSLFSPVIEELLKTLLAQLFAASILLVHTAFGIVEAIIDARRSKRPSATAGLAVATHIMFGVVTVLGWRYFSICAGISASVLLHMLWNSFIYDLVNLQRKD
;
A
#
# COMPACT_ATOMS: atom_id res chain seq x y z
N MET A 1 -2.98 26.94 21.11
CA MET A 1 -4.03 25.92 21.37
C MET A 1 -4.68 25.39 20.09
N ASN A 2 -4.79 26.16 19.00
CA ASN A 2 -5.46 25.72 17.76
C ASN A 2 -4.63 24.76 16.87
N SER A 3 -3.29 24.84 16.89
CA SER A 3 -2.41 24.02 16.04
C SER A 3 -2.48 22.52 16.34
N HIS A 4 -2.52 22.15 17.63
CA HIS A 4 -2.58 20.75 18.06
C HIS A 4 -3.91 20.07 17.69
N ILE A 5 -5.02 20.82 17.66
CA ILE A 5 -6.33 20.28 17.28
C ILE A 5 -6.37 20.02 15.77
N THR A 6 -5.80 20.90 14.95
CA THR A 6 -5.68 20.69 13.50
C THR A 6 -4.76 19.52 13.16
N GLU A 7 -3.64 19.37 13.87
CA GLU A 7 -2.73 18.23 13.68
C GLU A 7 -3.37 16.90 14.07
N ALA A 8 -4.00 16.83 15.25
CA ALA A 8 -4.71 15.63 15.69
C ALA A 8 -5.81 15.23 14.68
N THR A 9 -6.57 16.22 14.19
CA THR A 9 -7.59 16.00 13.16
C THR A 9 -6.99 15.46 11.86
N TYR A 10 -5.84 15.97 11.44
CA TYR A 10 -5.14 15.52 10.24
C TYR A 10 -4.64 14.08 10.34
N TYR A 11 -4.07 13.69 11.48
CA TYR A 11 -3.63 12.32 11.71
C TYR A 11 -4.80 11.33 11.79
N THR A 12 -5.84 11.66 12.55
CA THR A 12 -7.04 10.81 12.66
C THR A 12 -7.71 10.62 11.30
N LYS A 13 -7.83 11.69 10.50
CA LYS A 13 -8.33 11.59 9.12
C LYS A 13 -7.49 10.64 8.29
N SER A 14 -6.17 10.78 8.34
CA SER A 14 -5.27 9.94 7.53
C SER A 14 -5.39 8.45 7.85
N VAL A 15 -5.52 8.09 9.13
CA VAL A 15 -5.77 6.70 9.52
C VAL A 15 -7.14 6.22 9.02
N GLY A 16 -8.19 7.03 9.17
CA GLY A 16 -9.53 6.68 8.67
C GLY A 16 -9.54 6.46 7.15
N ILE A 17 -8.82 7.31 6.40
CA ILE A 17 -8.66 7.19 4.95
C ILE A 17 -7.84 5.96 4.57
N ALA A 18 -6.82 5.60 5.36
CA ALA A 18 -6.08 4.35 5.15
C ALA A 18 -6.99 3.13 5.27
N LEU A 19 -7.82 3.07 6.31
CA LEU A 19 -8.78 1.97 6.49
C LEU A 19 -9.79 1.90 5.35
N LEU A 20 -10.29 3.05 4.89
CA LEU A 20 -11.17 3.13 3.72
C LEU A 20 -10.47 2.62 2.45
N ALA A 21 -9.23 3.06 2.20
CA ALA A 21 -8.44 2.62 1.07
C ALA A 21 -8.19 1.10 1.12
N THR A 22 -7.84 0.57 2.28
CA THR A 22 -7.67 -0.88 2.47
C THR A 22 -8.95 -1.65 2.23
N PHE A 23 -10.08 -1.18 2.76
CA PHE A 23 -11.37 -1.83 2.54
C PHE A 23 -11.77 -1.80 1.06
N ALA A 24 -11.64 -0.64 0.40
CA ALA A 24 -11.94 -0.50 -1.02
C ALA A 24 -11.01 -1.38 -1.87
N ALA A 25 -9.71 -1.40 -1.57
CA ALA A 25 -8.76 -2.27 -2.25
C ALA A 25 -9.14 -3.74 -2.06
N TYR A 26 -9.47 -4.17 -0.85
CA TYR A 26 -9.92 -5.53 -0.57
C TYR A 26 -11.18 -5.92 -1.36
N VAL A 27 -12.17 -5.03 -1.44
CA VAL A 27 -13.43 -5.28 -2.17
C VAL A 27 -13.16 -5.37 -3.68
N ILE A 28 -12.41 -4.43 -4.24
CA ILE A 28 -12.11 -4.39 -5.68
C ILE A 28 -11.18 -5.56 -6.06
N ASN A 29 -10.19 -5.83 -5.22
CA ASN A 29 -9.22 -6.92 -5.39
C ASN A 29 -9.71 -8.23 -4.76
N LYS A 30 -11.02 -8.40 -4.55
CA LYS A 30 -11.58 -9.70 -4.10
C LYS A 30 -11.20 -10.84 -5.05
N VAL A 31 -11.03 -10.53 -6.34
CA VAL A 31 -10.47 -11.46 -7.34
C VAL A 31 -9.01 -11.79 -7.03
N SER A 32 -8.17 -10.82 -6.68
CA SER A 32 -6.75 -11.02 -6.28
C SER A 32 -6.63 -12.03 -5.14
N HIS A 33 -7.39 -11.84 -4.07
CA HIS A 33 -7.36 -12.75 -2.91
C HIS A 33 -7.79 -14.18 -3.23
N ASN A 34 -8.61 -14.38 -4.27
CA ASN A 34 -9.05 -15.70 -4.71
C ASN A 34 -8.25 -16.23 -5.91
N SER A 35 -7.40 -15.40 -6.53
CA SER A 35 -6.63 -15.77 -7.70
C SER A 35 -5.27 -16.34 -7.31
N LYS A 36 -4.88 -17.41 -8.00
CA LYS A 36 -3.49 -17.91 -7.99
C LYS A 36 -2.68 -17.35 -9.15
N THR A 37 -3.18 -16.33 -9.86
CA THR A 37 -2.56 -15.87 -11.10
C THR A 37 -1.60 -14.73 -10.82
N ARG A 38 -0.39 -14.83 -11.40
CA ARG A 38 0.62 -13.78 -11.34
C ARG A 38 0.08 -12.42 -11.81
N VAL A 39 -0.70 -12.43 -12.89
CA VAL A 39 -1.21 -11.19 -13.51
C VAL A 39 -2.07 -10.39 -12.53
N VAL A 40 -3.01 -11.05 -11.84
CA VAL A 40 -3.91 -10.32 -10.93
C VAL A 40 -3.14 -9.85 -9.69
N ASN A 41 -2.39 -10.75 -9.06
CA ASN A 41 -1.72 -10.43 -7.79
C ASN A 41 -0.57 -9.44 -8.00
N SER A 42 0.30 -9.68 -8.97
CA SER A 42 1.53 -8.89 -9.14
C SER A 42 1.36 -7.65 -10.02
N LEU A 43 0.33 -7.57 -10.87
CA LEU A 43 0.17 -6.46 -11.82
C LEU A 43 -1.09 -5.63 -11.55
N PHE A 44 -2.25 -6.26 -11.40
CA PHE A 44 -3.52 -5.53 -11.27
C PHE A 44 -3.76 -4.98 -9.86
N SER A 45 -3.55 -5.79 -8.81
CA SER A 45 -3.76 -5.40 -7.41
C SER A 45 -2.98 -4.13 -7.04
N PRO A 46 -1.67 -4.04 -7.36
CA PRO A 46 -0.86 -2.85 -7.02
C PRO A 46 -1.39 -1.56 -7.63
N VAL A 47 -1.88 -1.59 -8.88
CA VAL A 47 -2.43 -0.41 -9.56
C VAL A 47 -3.62 0.16 -8.77
N ILE A 48 -4.57 -0.70 -8.39
CA ILE A 48 -5.75 -0.31 -7.63
C ILE A 48 -5.35 0.23 -6.25
N GLU A 49 -4.43 -0.43 -5.58
CA GLU A 49 -3.99 -0.06 -4.23
C GLU A 49 -3.31 1.31 -4.21
N GLU A 50 -2.35 1.57 -5.10
CA GLU A 50 -1.66 2.86 -5.18
C GLU A 50 -2.62 4.00 -5.55
N LEU A 51 -3.55 3.75 -6.48
CA LEU A 51 -4.57 4.72 -6.87
C LEU A 51 -5.48 5.07 -5.68
N LEU A 52 -6.02 4.07 -4.98
CA LEU A 52 -6.91 4.29 -3.84
C LEU A 52 -6.20 5.03 -2.70
N LYS A 53 -5.00 4.58 -2.32
CA LYS A 53 -4.20 5.23 -1.26
C LYS A 53 -3.95 6.69 -1.58
N THR A 54 -3.55 6.99 -2.81
CA THR A 54 -3.12 8.33 -3.19
C THR A 54 -4.29 9.26 -3.46
N LEU A 55 -5.28 8.82 -4.24
CA LEU A 55 -6.43 9.66 -4.62
C LEU A 55 -7.36 9.93 -3.44
N LEU A 56 -7.59 8.95 -2.56
CA LEU A 56 -8.37 9.20 -1.34
C LEU A 56 -7.60 10.12 -0.38
N ALA A 57 -6.27 9.96 -0.26
CA ALA A 57 -5.48 10.89 0.54
C ALA A 57 -5.61 12.34 0.03
N GLN A 58 -5.56 12.55 -1.29
CA GLN A 58 -5.75 13.87 -1.90
C GLN A 58 -7.18 14.40 -1.69
N LEU A 59 -8.20 13.59 -2.00
CA LEU A 59 -9.61 14.00 -1.93
C LEU A 59 -10.02 14.46 -0.53
N PHE A 60 -9.48 13.83 0.50
CA PHE A 60 -9.82 14.11 1.90
C PHE A 60 -8.78 14.96 2.63
N ALA A 61 -7.81 15.54 1.89
CA ALA A 61 -6.72 16.33 2.45
C ALA A 61 -5.99 15.62 3.60
N ALA A 62 -5.71 14.33 3.43
CA ALA A 62 -4.97 13.47 4.34
C ALA A 62 -3.51 13.30 3.92
N SER A 63 -2.67 12.78 4.82
CA SER A 63 -1.27 12.50 4.52
C SER A 63 -1.14 11.27 3.63
N ILE A 64 -0.58 11.45 2.43
CA ILE A 64 -0.23 10.34 1.54
C ILE A 64 0.68 9.35 2.26
N LEU A 65 1.71 9.83 2.95
CA LEU A 65 2.70 8.97 3.61
C LEU A 65 2.07 8.16 4.76
N LEU A 66 1.23 8.79 5.58
CA LEU A 66 0.56 8.09 6.67
C LEU A 66 -0.49 7.10 6.16
N VAL A 67 -1.23 7.44 5.09
CA VAL A 67 -2.16 6.52 4.44
C VAL A 67 -1.44 5.27 3.94
N HIS A 68 -0.30 5.44 3.26
CA HIS A 68 0.54 4.32 2.83
C HIS A 68 1.06 3.48 4.01
N THR A 69 1.55 4.14 5.04
CA THR A 69 2.10 3.46 6.23
C THR A 69 1.03 2.63 6.93
N ALA A 70 -0.15 3.22 7.18
CA ALA A 70 -1.26 2.53 7.83
C ALA A 70 -1.84 1.41 6.96
N PHE A 71 -1.91 1.58 5.64
CA PHE A 71 -2.27 0.50 4.72
C PHE A 71 -1.29 -0.68 4.85
N GLY A 72 0.02 -0.40 4.83
CA GLY A 72 1.06 -1.41 5.02
C GLY A 72 1.01 -2.11 6.38
N ILE A 73 0.58 -1.41 7.44
CA ILE A 73 0.35 -2.03 8.76
C ILE A 73 -0.80 -3.04 8.69
N VAL A 74 -1.90 -2.71 8.00
CA VAL A 74 -3.02 -3.65 7.85
C VAL A 74 -2.59 -4.89 7.07
N GLU A 75 -1.84 -4.71 5.98
CA GLU A 75 -1.28 -5.86 5.23
C GLU A 75 -0.30 -6.67 6.06
N ALA A 76 0.58 -6.01 6.80
CA ALA A 76 1.52 -6.68 7.71
C ALA A 76 0.79 -7.59 8.72
N ILE A 77 -0.35 -7.17 9.26
CA ILE A 77 -1.18 -7.99 10.15
C ILE A 77 -1.74 -9.19 9.40
N ILE A 78 -2.24 -9.01 8.18
CA ILE A 78 -2.82 -10.08 7.36
C ILE A 78 -1.76 -11.10 6.97
N ASP A 79 -0.59 -10.64 6.52
CA ASP A 79 0.52 -11.47 6.06
C ASP A 79 1.18 -12.23 7.21
N ALA A 80 1.36 -11.57 8.36
CA ALA A 80 1.87 -12.23 9.55
C ALA A 80 1.01 -13.42 9.97
N ARG A 81 -0.33 -13.30 9.87
CA ARG A 81 -1.26 -14.39 10.20
C ARG A 81 -1.17 -15.58 9.24
N ARG A 82 -0.64 -15.38 8.03
CA ARG A 82 -0.54 -16.39 6.97
C ARG A 82 0.88 -16.95 6.80
N SER A 83 1.87 -16.33 7.45
CA SER A 83 3.29 -16.61 7.25
C SER A 83 3.85 -17.55 8.32
N LYS A 84 4.82 -18.39 7.91
CA LYS A 84 5.66 -19.16 8.84
C LYS A 84 6.67 -18.28 9.60
N ARG A 85 6.93 -17.05 9.13
CA ARG A 85 7.85 -16.06 9.72
C ARG A 85 7.13 -14.71 9.88
N PRO A 86 6.23 -14.59 10.88
CA PRO A 86 5.29 -13.48 10.98
C PRO A 86 5.97 -12.11 11.16
N SER A 87 7.02 -12.02 11.97
CA SER A 87 7.71 -10.76 12.25
C SER A 87 8.45 -10.19 11.04
N ALA A 88 9.20 -11.04 10.33
CA ALA A 88 9.93 -10.62 9.13
C ALA A 88 8.99 -10.20 8.00
N THR A 89 7.89 -10.92 7.80
CA THR A 89 6.87 -10.57 6.79
C THR A 89 6.14 -9.29 7.13
N ALA A 90 5.73 -9.10 8.39
CA ALA A 90 5.12 -7.86 8.85
C ALA A 90 6.04 -6.65 8.66
N GLY A 91 7.30 -6.76 9.09
CA GLY A 91 8.27 -5.67 8.97
C GLY A 91 8.53 -5.29 7.52
N LEU A 92 8.64 -6.29 6.64
CA LEU A 92 8.85 -6.08 5.21
C LEU A 92 7.65 -5.38 4.56
N ALA A 93 6.43 -5.81 4.84
CA ALA A 93 5.21 -5.19 4.32
C ALA A 93 5.09 -3.70 4.71
N VAL A 94 5.33 -3.36 5.99
CA VAL A 94 5.30 -1.96 6.42
C VAL A 94 6.39 -1.15 5.72
N ALA A 95 7.62 -1.66 5.69
CA ALA A 95 8.75 -0.94 5.08
C ALA A 95 8.54 -0.67 3.58
N THR A 96 8.02 -1.65 2.84
CA THR A 96 7.76 -1.49 1.40
C THR A 96 6.66 -0.49 1.11
N HIS A 97 5.58 -0.48 1.90
CA HIS A 97 4.51 0.51 1.73
C HIS A 97 4.95 1.92 2.13
N ILE A 98 5.80 2.08 3.15
CA ILE A 98 6.43 3.37 3.45
C ILE A 98 7.24 3.84 2.24
N MET A 99 8.06 2.97 1.64
CA MET A 99 8.86 3.28 0.46
C MET A 99 7.97 3.73 -0.72
N PHE A 100 6.87 3.04 -0.99
CA PHE A 100 5.88 3.43 -2.02
C PHE A 100 5.27 4.81 -1.73
N GLY A 101 4.91 5.08 -0.47
CA GLY A 101 4.44 6.39 -0.04
C GLY A 101 5.49 7.50 -0.23
N VAL A 102 6.75 7.24 0.09
CA VAL A 102 7.87 8.18 -0.15
C VAL A 102 8.01 8.45 -1.64
N VAL A 103 8.05 7.42 -2.48
CA VAL A 103 8.15 7.56 -3.94
C VAL A 103 6.99 8.39 -4.49
N THR A 104 5.77 8.14 -4.02
CA THR A 104 4.58 8.91 -4.40
C THR A 104 4.74 10.39 -4.03
N VAL A 105 5.16 10.69 -2.80
CA VAL A 105 5.36 12.07 -2.31
C VAL A 105 6.47 12.78 -3.07
N LEU A 106 7.60 12.12 -3.34
CA LEU A 106 8.70 12.70 -4.11
C LEU A 106 8.28 12.97 -5.56
N GLY A 107 7.61 12.01 -6.21
CA GLY A 107 7.11 12.18 -7.57
C GLY A 107 6.08 13.31 -7.67
N TRP A 108 5.18 13.42 -6.68
CA TRP A 108 4.24 14.53 -6.59
C TRP A 108 4.95 15.88 -6.42
N ARG A 109 5.94 15.95 -5.51
CA ARG A 109 6.65 17.18 -5.19
C ARG A 109 7.49 17.71 -6.34
N TYR A 110 8.16 16.84 -7.09
CA TYR A 110 9.11 17.24 -8.13
C TYR A 110 8.52 17.25 -9.53
N PHE A 111 7.41 16.56 -9.77
CA PHE A 111 6.80 16.45 -11.09
C PHE A 111 5.29 16.69 -11.03
N SER A 112 4.49 15.65 -10.78
CA SER A 112 3.04 15.71 -10.69
C SER A 112 2.50 14.54 -9.87
N ILE A 113 1.27 14.65 -9.38
CA ILE A 113 0.63 13.55 -8.65
C ILE A 113 0.55 12.28 -9.51
N CYS A 114 0.30 12.43 -10.82
CA CYS A 114 0.28 11.32 -11.77
C CYS A 114 1.67 10.67 -11.89
N ALA A 115 2.75 11.44 -11.90
CA ALA A 115 4.11 10.90 -11.91
C ALA A 115 4.41 10.13 -10.61
N GLY A 116 4.00 10.65 -9.45
CA GLY A 116 4.13 9.96 -8.16
C GLY A 116 3.38 8.63 -8.13
N ILE A 117 2.11 8.63 -8.55
CA ILE A 117 1.29 7.40 -8.65
C ILE A 117 1.95 6.40 -9.60
N SER A 118 2.31 6.81 -10.82
CA SER A 118 2.92 5.92 -11.81
C SER A 118 4.22 5.30 -11.31
N ALA A 119 5.09 6.09 -10.68
CA ALA A 119 6.34 5.60 -10.13
C ALA A 119 6.10 4.57 -9.00
N SER A 120 5.17 4.86 -8.09
CA SER A 120 4.79 3.95 -7.01
C SER A 120 4.19 2.64 -7.53
N VAL A 121 3.29 2.73 -8.51
CA VAL A 121 2.66 1.58 -9.16
C VAL A 121 3.69 0.67 -9.79
N LEU A 122 4.61 1.22 -10.60
CA LEU A 122 5.65 0.43 -11.26
C LEU A 122 6.56 -0.27 -10.25
N LEU A 123 6.96 0.45 -9.20
CA LEU A 123 7.80 -0.10 -8.14
C LEU A 123 7.08 -1.21 -7.36
N HIS A 124 5.79 -1.02 -7.07
CA HIS A 124 4.97 -2.00 -6.37
C HIS A 124 4.73 -3.26 -7.23
N MET A 125 4.43 -3.10 -8.53
CA MET A 125 4.30 -4.23 -9.45
C MET A 125 5.59 -5.05 -9.55
N LEU A 126 6.74 -4.36 -9.61
CA LEU A 126 8.05 -5.01 -9.62
C LEU A 126 8.29 -5.80 -8.34
N TRP A 127 8.05 -5.17 -7.19
CA TRP A 127 8.21 -5.80 -5.88
C TRP A 127 7.31 -7.02 -5.73
N ASN A 128 6.03 -6.90 -6.08
CA ASN A 128 5.08 -7.99 -5.91
C ASN A 128 5.32 -9.13 -6.92
N SER A 129 5.86 -8.82 -8.10
CA SER A 129 6.35 -9.84 -9.04
C SER A 129 7.54 -10.62 -8.46
N PHE A 130 8.50 -9.91 -7.86
CA PHE A 130 9.65 -10.52 -7.20
C PHE A 130 9.25 -11.44 -6.05
N ILE A 131 8.35 -10.98 -5.16
CA ILE A 131 7.84 -11.79 -4.04
C ILE A 131 7.07 -13.02 -4.55
N TYR A 132 6.22 -12.85 -5.56
CA TYR A 132 5.49 -13.97 -6.16
C TYR A 132 6.43 -15.04 -6.71
N ASP A 133 7.47 -14.65 -7.43
CA ASP A 133 8.45 -15.58 -7.99
C ASP A 133 9.26 -16.26 -6.87
N LEU A 134 9.71 -15.51 -5.85
CA LEU A 134 10.44 -16.05 -4.70
C LEU A 134 9.64 -17.11 -3.93
N VAL A 135 8.36 -16.83 -3.66
CA VAL A 135 7.47 -17.76 -2.95
C VAL A 135 7.21 -19.02 -3.79
N ASN A 136 7.09 -18.90 -5.11
CA ASN A 136 6.86 -20.07 -5.97
C ASN A 136 8.12 -20.93 -6.16
N LEU A 137 9.32 -20.35 -6.11
CA LEU A 137 10.56 -21.12 -6.09
C LEU A 137 10.64 -21.97 -4.82
N GLN A 138 10.36 -21.39 -3.65
CA GLN A 138 10.36 -22.10 -2.36
C GLN A 138 9.30 -23.21 -2.21
N ARG A 139 8.31 -23.29 -3.12
CA ARG A 139 7.28 -24.33 -3.13
C ARG A 139 7.61 -25.53 -4.02
N LYS A 140 8.63 -25.40 -4.88
CA LYS A 140 9.06 -26.47 -5.79
C LYS A 140 10.10 -27.41 -5.16
N ASP A 141 10.67 -27.00 -4.03
CA ASP A 141 11.56 -27.78 -3.17
C ASP A 141 10.78 -28.48 -2.05
#